data_AF-A0A6F8ZVJ4-F1
#
_entry.id   AF-A0A6F8ZVJ4-F1
#
_cell.length_a   1.000
_cell.length_b   1.000
_cell.length_c   1.000
_cell.angle_alpha   90.00
_cell.angle_beta   90.00
_cell.angle_gamma   90.00
#
_symmetry.space_group_name_H-M   'P 1'
#
loop_
_entity.id
_entity.type
_entity.pdbx_description
1 polymer ?
#
loop_
_entity_poly.entity_id
_entity_poly.type
_entity_poly.pdbx_seq_one_letter_code
_entity_poly.pdbx_strand_id
1 'polypeptide(L)'
;MGRFEEEEEEDEMETEDRDSEDAEKPSINFDPSLPTSHAYLGLDMEEFHGRTVHDDDSYQTIPVLPFTAVMLIPGQTLPLQLFRPQEVSMMREVQAEFGTTAEIYAYREEQEYGIETVKVKAVGRQRFKVHEIRTQAD
;
A
#
# COMPACT_ATOMS: atom_id res chain seq x y z
N MET A 1 2.17 53.98 48.46
CA MET A 1 0.83 53.63 49.01
C MET A 1 -0.19 54.02 47.95
N GLY A 2 -1.02 53.15 47.38
CA GLY A 2 -1.24 51.73 47.60
C GLY A 2 -1.27 50.99 46.27
N ARG A 3 -0.88 49.72 46.33
CA ARG A 3 -0.93 48.72 45.27
C ARG A 3 -2.40 48.31 45.15
N PHE A 4 -3.01 48.49 43.99
CA PHE A 4 -4.28 47.84 43.66
C PHE A 4 -3.91 46.53 43.00
N GLU A 5 -4.10 45.44 43.73
CA GLU A 5 -4.16 44.10 43.19
C GLU A 5 -5.58 43.95 42.67
N GLU A 6 -5.77 44.05 41.36
CA GLU A 6 -6.97 43.51 40.73
C GLU A 6 -6.67 42.04 40.50
N GLU A 7 -7.35 41.21 41.30
CA GLU A 7 -7.34 39.76 41.22
C GLU A 7 -7.84 39.35 39.83
N GLU A 8 -6.98 38.72 39.04
CA GLU A 8 -7.41 37.99 37.84
C GLU A 8 -8.21 36.77 38.33
N GLU A 9 -9.54 36.85 38.27
CA GLU A 9 -10.39 35.67 38.38
C GLU A 9 -10.06 34.77 37.18
N GLU A 10 -9.20 33.78 37.39
CA GLU A 10 -9.01 32.65 36.48
C GLU A 10 -10.35 31.91 36.41
N ASP A 11 -11.11 32.11 35.34
CA ASP A 11 -12.23 31.25 34.96
C ASP A 11 -11.68 29.82 34.74
N GLU A 12 -11.62 29.04 35.82
CA GLU A 12 -11.40 27.59 35.78
C GLU A 12 -12.56 26.97 34.99
N MET A 13 -12.39 26.86 33.67
CA MET A 13 -13.22 26.00 32.85
C MET A 13 -12.96 24.55 33.27
N GLU A 14 -13.71 24.06 34.25
CA GLU A 14 -13.87 22.64 34.48
C GLU A 14 -14.40 22.04 33.17
N THR A 15 -13.52 21.43 32.38
CA THR A 15 -13.94 20.52 31.32
C THR A 15 -14.56 19.34 32.06
N GLU A 16 -15.88 19.34 32.21
CA GLU A 16 -16.60 18.13 32.56
C GLU A 16 -16.18 17.08 31.54
N ASP A 17 -15.26 16.19 31.93
CA ASP A 17 -15.06 14.90 31.31
C ASP A 17 -16.38 14.16 31.51
N ARG A 18 -17.35 14.48 30.63
CA ARG A 18 -18.51 13.64 30.38
C ARG A 18 -17.97 12.43 29.65
N ASP A 19 -17.27 11.59 30.41
CA ASP A 19 -17.11 10.20 30.08
C ASP A 19 -18.54 9.67 30.07
N SER A 20 -19.11 9.72 28.86
CA SER A 20 -20.42 9.22 28.53
C SER A 20 -20.29 7.70 28.55
N GLU A 21 -20.03 7.17 29.74
CA GLU A 21 -20.12 5.76 30.03
C GLU A 21 -21.56 5.36 29.72
N ASP A 22 -21.72 4.55 28.67
CA ASP A 22 -22.99 4.05 28.13
C ASP A 22 -23.61 4.79 26.92
N ALA A 23 -22.79 5.32 26.02
CA ALA A 23 -23.16 5.23 24.60
C ALA A 23 -23.00 3.77 24.15
N GLU A 24 -24.10 3.01 24.06
CA GLU A 24 -24.10 1.68 23.42
C GLU A 24 -23.37 1.80 22.08
N LYS A 25 -22.13 1.29 22.00
CA LYS A 25 -21.41 1.26 20.73
C LYS A 25 -22.28 0.48 19.76
N PRO A 26 -22.65 1.04 18.59
CA PRO A 26 -23.48 0.32 17.65
C PRO A 26 -22.81 -1.03 17.37
N SER A 27 -23.62 -2.09 17.45
CA SER A 27 -23.20 -3.44 17.08
C SER A 27 -22.88 -3.45 15.58
N ILE A 28 -21.61 -3.23 15.26
CA ILE A 28 -21.12 -3.21 13.88
C ILE A 28 -20.92 -4.66 13.44
N ASN A 29 -21.76 -5.13 12.52
CA ASN A 29 -21.65 -6.46 11.88
C ASN A 29 -20.65 -6.49 10.70
N PHE A 30 -19.77 -5.49 10.60
CA PHE A 30 -18.76 -5.42 9.54
C PHE A 30 -17.64 -6.42 9.81
N ASP A 31 -17.32 -7.23 8.81
CA ASP A 31 -16.18 -8.14 8.87
C ASP A 31 -14.89 -7.42 8.43
N PRO A 32 -13.94 -7.15 9.35
CA PRO A 32 -12.70 -6.46 9.05
C PRO A 32 -11.74 -7.27 8.15
N SER A 33 -11.99 -8.56 7.93
CA SER A 33 -11.17 -9.39 7.04
C SER A 33 -11.51 -9.20 5.56
N LEU A 34 -12.73 -8.74 5.23
CA LEU A 34 -13.18 -8.61 3.84
C LEU A 34 -12.31 -7.68 2.99
N PRO A 35 -11.93 -6.46 3.45
CA PRO A 35 -11.04 -5.60 2.68
C PRO A 35 -9.68 -6.25 2.42
N THR A 36 -9.13 -6.96 3.40
CA THR A 36 -7.82 -7.62 3.28
C THR A 36 -7.82 -8.82 2.34
N SER A 37 -8.99 -9.44 2.12
CA SER A 37 -9.13 -10.53 1.15
C SER A 37 -9.05 -10.04 -0.30
N HIS A 38 -9.28 -8.75 -0.55
CA HIS A 38 -9.35 -8.16 -1.89
C HIS A 38 -10.32 -8.91 -2.82
N ALA A 39 -11.47 -9.34 -2.30
CA ALA A 39 -12.47 -10.13 -3.04
C ALA A 39 -12.99 -9.44 -4.33
N TYR A 40 -12.87 -8.12 -4.44
CA TYR A 40 -13.20 -7.35 -5.64
C TYR A 40 -12.30 -7.65 -6.85
N LEU A 41 -11.14 -8.29 -6.64
CA LEU A 41 -10.27 -8.78 -7.72
C LEU A 41 -10.72 -10.15 -8.28
N GLY A 42 -11.75 -10.75 -7.69
CA GLY A 42 -12.18 -12.12 -7.98
C GLY A 42 -11.83 -13.09 -6.86
N LEU A 43 -12.57 -14.20 -6.82
CA LEU A 43 -12.51 -15.19 -5.74
C LEU A 43 -11.56 -16.36 -6.05
N ASP A 44 -11.24 -16.56 -7.32
CA ASP A 44 -10.55 -17.74 -7.89
C ASP A 44 -9.22 -17.33 -8.54
N MET A 45 -8.37 -16.65 -7.78
CA MET A 45 -6.99 -16.37 -8.23
C MET A 45 -6.11 -17.60 -8.01
N GLU A 46 -5.20 -17.85 -8.95
CA GLU A 46 -4.16 -18.87 -8.80
C GLU A 46 -3.16 -18.41 -7.73
N GLU A 47 -3.01 -19.20 -6.67
CA GLU A 47 -2.12 -18.89 -5.56
C GLU A 47 -0.76 -19.55 -5.73
N PHE A 48 0.29 -18.78 -5.51
CA PHE A 48 1.66 -19.27 -5.49
C PHE A 48 2.12 -19.43 -4.05
N HIS A 49 2.64 -20.61 -3.75
CA HIS A 49 3.28 -20.90 -2.48
C HIS A 49 4.79 -20.93 -2.68
N GLY A 50 5.50 -20.15 -1.88
CA GLY A 50 6.94 -20.00 -2.00
C GLY A 50 7.39 -18.67 -1.46
N ARG A 51 8.70 -18.56 -1.24
CA ARG A 51 9.36 -17.30 -0.94
C ARG A 51 10.69 -17.27 -1.68
N THR A 52 10.87 -16.27 -2.53
CA THR A 52 12.16 -15.91 -3.09
C THR A 52 12.81 -14.89 -2.17
N VAL A 53 13.96 -15.27 -1.62
CA VAL A 53 14.80 -14.41 -0.78
C VAL A 53 16.17 -14.37 -1.44
N HIS A 54 16.63 -13.17 -1.74
CA HIS A 54 17.97 -12.94 -2.26
C HIS A 54 18.95 -12.80 -1.09
N ASP A 55 20.20 -13.22 -1.28
CA ASP A 55 21.26 -13.06 -0.29
C ASP A 55 21.55 -11.57 -0.02
N ASP A 56 21.96 -11.27 1.21
CA ASP A 56 22.35 -9.92 1.62
C ASP A 56 23.53 -9.42 0.77
N ASP A 57 23.51 -8.12 0.44
CA ASP A 57 24.50 -7.44 -0.41
C ASP A 57 24.67 -8.03 -1.84
N SER A 58 23.77 -8.91 -2.27
CA SER A 58 23.78 -9.44 -3.64
C SER A 58 23.22 -8.43 -4.65
N TYR A 59 23.82 -8.39 -5.84
CA TYR A 59 23.33 -7.58 -6.96
C TYR A 59 22.30 -8.36 -7.76
N GLN A 60 21.08 -7.83 -7.84
CA GLN A 60 19.97 -8.45 -8.54
C GLN A 60 19.42 -7.55 -9.64
N THR A 61 19.13 -8.12 -10.81
CA THR A 61 18.40 -7.45 -11.89
C THR A 61 16.93 -7.84 -11.78
N ILE A 62 16.06 -6.89 -11.42
CA ILE A 62 14.64 -7.12 -11.17
C ILE A 62 13.81 -6.26 -12.13
N PRO A 63 12.76 -6.81 -12.77
CA PRO A 63 11.89 -6.03 -13.63
C PRO A 63 11.13 -4.97 -12.82
N VAL A 64 11.06 -3.76 -13.35
CA VAL A 64 10.32 -2.65 -12.75
C VAL A 64 8.99 -2.50 -13.45
N LEU A 65 7.89 -2.55 -12.69
CA LEU A 65 6.57 -2.26 -13.22
C LEU A 65 6.40 -0.74 -13.33
N PRO A 66 6.26 -0.19 -14.55
CA PRO A 66 6.09 1.25 -14.72
C PRO A 66 4.72 1.71 -14.18
N PHE A 67 4.58 3.01 -13.94
CA PHE A 67 3.33 3.68 -13.50
C PHE A 67 2.84 3.39 -12.07
N THR A 68 3.57 2.58 -11.31
CA THR A 68 3.23 2.36 -9.90
C THR A 68 3.84 3.46 -9.03
N ALA A 69 3.08 4.53 -8.77
CA ALA A 69 3.51 5.65 -7.91
C ALA A 69 3.34 5.33 -6.41
N VAL A 70 3.84 4.17 -5.95
CA VAL A 70 3.72 3.73 -4.56
C VAL A 70 5.08 3.33 -3.99
N MET A 71 5.30 3.61 -2.71
CA MET A 71 6.43 3.09 -1.95
C MET A 71 5.95 1.89 -1.12
N LEU A 72 6.36 0.69 -1.53
CA LEU A 72 5.97 -0.53 -0.85
C LEU A 72 6.83 -0.77 0.40
N ILE A 73 6.22 -1.17 1.50
CA ILE A 73 6.92 -1.60 2.72
C ILE A 73 6.95 -3.14 2.76
N PRO A 74 8.02 -3.78 3.27
CA PRO A 74 8.01 -5.22 3.54
C PRO A 74 6.78 -5.68 4.33
N GLY A 75 6.11 -6.72 3.86
CA GLY A 75 4.88 -7.27 4.42
C GLY A 75 3.59 -6.60 3.93
N GLN A 76 3.67 -5.46 3.24
CA GLN A 76 2.49 -4.78 2.69
C GLN A 76 1.97 -5.51 1.45
N THR A 77 0.67 -5.76 1.40
CA THR A 77 -0.01 -6.29 0.21
C THR A 77 -0.29 -5.17 -0.77
N LEU A 78 0.05 -5.40 -2.05
CA LEU A 78 -0.21 -4.52 -3.18
C LEU A 78 -1.11 -5.24 -4.20
N PRO A 79 -2.42 -4.93 -4.23
CA PRO A 79 -3.33 -5.37 -5.29
C PRO A 79 -3.11 -4.53 -6.56
N LEU A 80 -2.99 -5.15 -7.73
CA LEU A 80 -2.86 -4.45 -9.01
C LEU A 80 -3.76 -5.07 -10.07
N GLN A 81 -4.26 -4.23 -10.96
CA GLN A 81 -4.95 -4.62 -12.20
C GLN A 81 -4.21 -3.98 -13.37
N LEU A 82 -3.59 -4.80 -14.20
CA LEU A 82 -2.77 -4.40 -15.34
C LEU A 82 -3.57 -4.65 -16.62
N PHE A 83 -3.59 -3.68 -17.52
CA PHE A 83 -4.26 -3.79 -18.82
C PHE A 83 -3.20 -3.90 -19.92
N ARG A 84 -3.33 -4.87 -20.83
CA ARG A 84 -2.53 -4.92 -22.08
C ARG A 84 -3.38 -4.39 -23.26
N PRO A 85 -2.80 -3.74 -24.29
CA PRO A 85 -1.47 -3.12 -24.41
C PRO A 85 -1.57 -1.58 -24.41
N GLN A 86 -0.82 -0.89 -23.54
CA GLN A 86 -0.56 0.54 -23.71
C GLN A 86 0.68 0.71 -24.61
N GLU A 87 0.47 0.74 -25.93
CA GLU A 87 1.54 0.94 -26.94
C GLU A 87 2.27 2.29 -26.85
N VAL A 88 1.91 3.18 -25.92
CA VAL A 88 2.66 4.42 -25.72
C VAL A 88 2.46 4.88 -24.30
N SER A 89 3.16 4.21 -23.39
CA SER A 89 3.28 4.76 -22.06
C SER A 89 4.63 5.47 -21.99
N MET A 90 4.57 6.81 -21.90
CA MET A 90 5.74 7.67 -21.76
C MET A 90 6.63 7.03 -20.69
N MET A 91 7.82 6.57 -21.08
CA MET A 91 8.80 6.04 -20.15
C MET A 91 9.09 7.14 -19.14
N ARG A 92 8.41 7.07 -18.00
CA ARG A 92 8.67 7.97 -16.90
C ARG A 92 9.97 7.48 -16.31
N GLU A 93 11.00 8.29 -16.43
CA GLU A 93 12.31 7.99 -15.87
C GLU A 93 12.13 7.70 -14.38
N VAL A 94 12.34 6.43 -14.00
CA VAL A 94 12.27 6.02 -12.60
C VAL A 94 13.56 6.52 -11.96
N GLN A 95 13.49 7.60 -11.19
CA GLN A 95 14.62 8.12 -10.41
C GLN A 95 14.42 7.77 -8.92
N ALA A 96 14.49 6.49 -8.61
CA ALA A 96 14.41 6.00 -7.24
C ALA A 96 15.80 5.62 -6.73
N GLU A 97 16.17 6.02 -5.51
CA GLU A 97 17.40 5.56 -4.85
C GLU A 97 17.19 4.23 -4.12
N PHE A 98 15.98 3.98 -3.63
CA PHE A 98 15.62 2.78 -2.87
C PHE A 98 14.29 2.21 -3.34
N GLY A 99 14.09 0.93 -3.10
CA GLY A 99 12.81 0.26 -3.34
C GLY A 99 12.62 -0.97 -2.48
N THR A 100 11.48 -1.63 -2.68
CA THR A 100 11.14 -2.90 -2.04
C THR A 100 10.72 -3.88 -3.12
N THR A 101 11.25 -5.10 -3.08
CA THR A 101 10.85 -6.17 -3.99
C THR A 101 9.40 -6.57 -3.71
N ALA A 102 8.63 -6.83 -4.76
CA ALA A 102 7.25 -7.29 -4.65
C ALA A 102 7.16 -8.72 -5.17
N GLU A 103 6.75 -9.65 -4.32
CA GLU A 103 6.54 -11.04 -4.69
C GLU A 103 5.06 -11.28 -4.96
N ILE A 104 4.75 -11.75 -6.17
CA ILE A 104 3.38 -12.11 -6.56
C ILE A 104 3.00 -13.42 -5.88
N TYR A 105 1.90 -13.42 -5.15
CA TYR A 105 1.39 -14.62 -4.46
C TYR A 105 0.00 -15.03 -4.94
N ALA A 106 -0.72 -14.17 -5.65
CA ALA A 106 -1.97 -14.53 -6.31
C ALA A 106 -2.08 -13.85 -7.68
N TYR A 107 -2.60 -14.58 -8.67
CA TYR A 107 -2.65 -14.15 -10.07
C TYR A 107 -3.95 -14.56 -10.75
N ARG A 108 -4.44 -13.74 -11.70
CA ARG A 108 -5.55 -14.09 -12.58
C ARG A 108 -5.45 -13.34 -13.90
N GLU A 109 -5.65 -14.04 -15.01
CA GLU A 109 -5.89 -13.43 -16.32
C GLU A 109 -7.37 -13.48 -16.68
N GLU A 110 -7.86 -12.39 -17.25
CA GLU A 110 -9.20 -12.29 -17.81
C GLU A 110 -9.10 -11.63 -19.19
N GLN A 111 -9.92 -12.09 -20.14
CA GLN A 111 -10.07 -11.46 -21.44
C GLN A 111 -11.54 -11.09 -21.59
N GLU A 112 -11.84 -9.80 -21.47
CA GLU A 112 -13.20 -9.27 -21.50
C GLU A 112 -13.29 -8.19 -22.57
N TYR A 113 -14.31 -8.27 -23.43
CA TYR A 113 -14.52 -7.30 -24.53
C TYR A 113 -13.28 -7.07 -25.43
N GLY A 114 -12.41 -8.08 -25.56
CA GLY A 114 -11.16 -8.00 -26.34
C GLY A 114 -9.99 -7.29 -25.63
N ILE A 115 -10.14 -6.95 -24.35
CA ILE A 115 -9.08 -6.37 -23.52
C ILE A 115 -8.54 -7.45 -22.58
N GLU A 116 -7.23 -7.69 -22.66
CA GLU A 116 -6.54 -8.56 -21.71
C GLU A 116 -6.24 -7.79 -20.43
N THR A 117 -6.75 -8.31 -19.32
CA THR A 117 -6.52 -7.78 -17.98
C THR A 117 -5.86 -8.83 -17.11
N VAL A 118 -4.83 -8.41 -16.39
CA VAL A 118 -4.10 -9.23 -15.45
C VAL A 118 -4.30 -8.66 -14.05
N LYS A 119 -4.90 -9.44 -13.15
CA LYS A 119 -5.10 -9.08 -11.74
C LYS A 119 -4.07 -9.81 -10.90
N VAL A 120 -3.35 -9.08 -10.05
CA VAL A 120 -2.32 -9.67 -9.19
C VAL A 120 -2.44 -9.17 -7.76
N LYS A 121 -2.08 -10.03 -6.81
CA LYS A 121 -1.76 -9.63 -5.43
C LYS A 121 -0.28 -9.92 -5.21
N ALA A 122 0.46 -8.87 -4.88
CA ALA A 122 1.87 -8.97 -4.52
C ALA A 122 2.09 -8.56 -3.07
N VAL A 123 3.18 -8.99 -2.46
CA VAL A 123 3.58 -8.61 -1.11
C VAL A 123 5.01 -8.06 -1.12
N GLY A 124 5.24 -6.97 -0.39
CA GLY A 124 6.60 -6.43 -0.21
C GLY A 124 7.49 -7.41 0.54
N ARG A 125 8.73 -7.61 0.09
CA ARG A 125 9.68 -8.54 0.71
C ARG A 125 10.96 -7.86 1.19
N GLN A 126 11.89 -7.53 0.29
CA GLN A 126 13.23 -7.07 0.64
C GLN A 126 13.44 -5.63 0.19
N ARG A 127 14.05 -4.81 1.05
CA ARG A 127 14.49 -3.46 0.68
C ARG A 127 15.77 -3.57 -0.14
N PHE A 128 15.92 -2.70 -1.13
CA PHE A 128 17.11 -2.62 -1.95
C PHE A 128 17.52 -1.18 -2.21
N LYS A 129 18.80 -1.00 -2.51
CA LYS A 129 19.34 0.25 -3.07
C LYS A 129 19.44 0.09 -4.59
N VAL A 130 18.99 1.09 -5.32
CA VAL A 130 19.11 1.14 -6.77
C VAL A 130 20.55 1.48 -7.14
N HIS A 131 21.15 0.61 -7.96
CA HIS A 131 22.46 0.83 -8.54
C HIS A 131 22.38 1.39 -9.96
N GLU A 132 21.51 0.82 -10.78
CA GLU A 132 21.33 1.20 -12.18
C GLU A 132 19.91 0.88 -12.62
N ILE A 133 19.32 1.74 -13.46
CA ILE A 133 18.03 1.49 -14.10
C ILE A 133 18.26 1.48 -15.60
N ARG A 134 17.84 0.41 -16.26
CA ARG A 134 17.94 0.24 -17.72
C ARG A 134 16.55 0.02 -18.29
N THR A 135 16.22 0.76 -19.35
CA THR A 135 15.03 0.51 -20.16
C THR A 135 15.39 -0.49 -21.26
N GLN A 136 14.65 -1.59 -21.35
CA GLN A 136 14.77 -2.50 -22.49
C GLN A 136 13.89 -1.92 -23.60
N ALA A 137 14.50 -1.09 -24.45
CA ALA A 137 13.92 -0.71 -25.73
C ALA A 137 14.50 -1.67 -26.77
N ASP A 138 13.64 -2.47 -27.39
CA ASP A 138 13.90 -3.13 -28.67
C ASP A 138 12.84 -2.60 -29.65
#